data_AF-V2UII4-F1
#
_entry.id   AF-V2UII4-F1
#
_cell.length_a   1.000
_cell.length_b   1.000
_cell.length_c   1.000
_cell.angle_alpha   90.00
_cell.angle_beta   90.00
_cell.angle_gamma   90.00
#
_symmetry.space_group_name_H-M   'P 1'
#
loop_
_entity.id
_entity.type
_entity.pdbx_description
1 polymer ?
#
loop_
_entity_poly.entity_id
_entity_poly.type
_entity_poly.pdbx_seq_one_letter_code
_entity_poly.pdbx_strand_id
1 'polypeptide(L)'
;MKQFLNLKHRTFAIGLLLIAVVGLPACGQSKHEPRIGEYGENLVNSVILTPTEIQALNQAIITKPKDTFDRPSVGISFEGDHARNPYRFVIVAKGTATQEGQVELKWIGGVQSESSNGYHPEVFQEDDGHNYDVNEPVLLVIGSDPFSVSEKSNGMVYNVHAELMEAANFQFQSVEVQIWQGKAIIYNWIYYLKFLLIFMVVIFGIYRLISR
;
A
#
# COMPACT_ATOMS: atom_id res chain seq x y z
N MET A 1 -35.32 -12.23 -35.53
CA MET A 1 -34.41 -13.22 -34.92
C MET A 1 -32.97 -12.72 -34.69
N LYS A 2 -32.32 -12.02 -35.64
CA LYS A 2 -30.94 -11.51 -35.50
C LYS A 2 -30.70 -10.49 -34.37
N GLN A 3 -31.70 -9.65 -34.02
CA GLN A 3 -31.55 -8.65 -32.94
C GLN A 3 -31.51 -9.27 -31.52
N PHE A 4 -32.20 -10.38 -31.29
CA PHE A 4 -32.24 -11.06 -29.98
C PHE A 4 -30.91 -11.77 -29.65
N LEU A 5 -30.22 -12.32 -30.66
CA LEU A 5 -28.90 -12.94 -30.50
C LEU A 5 -27.84 -11.91 -30.06
N ASN A 6 -27.93 -10.69 -30.62
CA ASN A 6 -26.98 -9.60 -30.38
C ASN A 6 -27.14 -9.00 -28.96
N LEU A 7 -28.37 -9.00 -28.42
CA LEU A 7 -28.64 -8.57 -27.05
C LEU A 7 -28.10 -9.57 -26.01
N LYS A 8 -28.29 -10.89 -26.25
CA LYS A 8 -27.75 -11.95 -25.38
C LYS A 8 -26.22 -11.96 -25.32
N HIS A 9 -25.53 -11.73 -26.44
CA HIS A 9 -24.06 -11.63 -26.43
C HIS A 9 -23.57 -10.36 -25.72
N ARG A 10 -24.29 -9.24 -25.83
CA ARG A 10 -23.96 -8.01 -25.11
C ARG A 10 -24.14 -8.13 -23.59
N THR A 11 -25.23 -8.74 -23.12
CA THR A 11 -25.44 -8.96 -21.68
C THR A 11 -24.48 -9.99 -21.11
N PHE A 12 -24.12 -11.03 -21.87
CA PHE A 12 -23.10 -11.99 -21.48
C PHE A 12 -21.71 -11.36 -21.37
N ALA A 13 -21.32 -10.52 -22.34
CA ALA A 13 -20.05 -9.80 -22.30
C ALA A 13 -19.97 -8.78 -21.15
N ILE A 14 -21.06 -8.08 -20.84
CA ILE A 14 -21.13 -7.17 -19.68
C ILE A 14 -21.03 -7.95 -18.36
N GLY A 15 -21.68 -9.11 -18.28
CA GLY A 15 -21.57 -10.00 -17.10
C GLY A 15 -20.16 -10.53 -16.90
N LEU A 16 -19.48 -10.96 -17.96
CA LEU A 16 -18.08 -11.39 -17.91
C LEU A 16 -17.13 -10.25 -17.50
N LEU A 17 -17.38 -9.03 -18.00
CA LEU A 17 -16.62 -7.84 -17.62
C LEU A 17 -16.81 -7.52 -16.14
N LEU A 18 -18.05 -7.55 -15.62
CA LEU A 18 -18.33 -7.34 -14.21
C LEU A 18 -17.68 -8.41 -13.33
N ILE A 19 -17.70 -9.68 -13.75
CA ILE A 19 -17.01 -10.77 -13.03
C ILE A 19 -15.49 -10.58 -13.06
N ALA A 20 -14.91 -10.11 -14.17
CA ALA A 20 -13.48 -9.80 -14.23
C ALA A 20 -13.08 -8.58 -13.38
N VAL A 21 -14.00 -7.62 -13.19
CA VAL A 21 -13.78 -6.42 -12.37
C VAL A 21 -13.94 -6.70 -10.88
N VAL A 22 -14.92 -7.52 -10.50
CA VAL A 22 -15.18 -7.90 -9.10
C VAL A 22 -14.30 -9.08 -8.66
N GLY A 23 -13.89 -9.93 -9.60
CA GLY A 23 -13.10 -11.15 -9.39
C GLY A 23 -11.59 -10.95 -9.40
N LEU A 24 -11.09 -9.72 -9.26
CA LEU A 24 -9.69 -9.43 -8.92
C LEU A 24 -9.54 -9.10 -7.43
N PRO A 25 -9.97 -9.93 -6.46
CA PRO A 25 -9.39 -9.80 -5.14
C PRO A 25 -7.91 -10.16 -5.29
N ALA A 26 -7.04 -9.22 -4.97
CA ALA A 26 -5.65 -9.50 -4.69
C ALA A 26 -5.63 -10.39 -3.44
N CYS A 27 -5.82 -11.70 -3.62
CA CYS A 27 -5.63 -12.66 -2.55
C CYS A 27 -4.12 -12.88 -2.44
N GLY A 28 -3.47 -11.98 -1.70
CA GLY A 28 -2.02 -11.91 -1.62
C GLY A 28 -1.57 -11.86 -0.18
N GLN A 29 -1.64 -12.99 0.52
CA GLN A 29 -0.91 -13.15 1.78
C GLN A 29 0.58 -12.95 1.51
N SER A 30 1.23 -12.07 2.28
CA SER A 30 2.69 -11.93 2.18
C SER A 30 3.36 -13.21 2.71
N LYS A 31 4.12 -13.88 1.84
CA LYS A 31 4.70 -15.19 2.14
C LYS A 31 6.08 -15.10 2.79
N HIS A 32 6.72 -13.94 2.74
CA HIS A 32 8.07 -13.73 3.25
C HIS A 32 8.35 -12.25 3.48
N GLU A 33 9.38 -11.97 4.27
CA GLU A 33 9.92 -10.62 4.43
C GLU A 33 10.46 -10.06 3.11
N PRO A 34 10.53 -8.73 2.96
CA PRO A 34 11.09 -8.07 1.77
C PRO A 34 12.46 -8.63 1.38
N ARG A 35 12.60 -8.97 0.10
CA ARG A 35 13.88 -9.39 -0.48
C ARG A 35 14.48 -8.30 -1.37
N ILE A 36 15.79 -8.41 -1.58
CA ILE A 36 16.51 -7.58 -2.55
C ILE A 36 15.83 -7.68 -3.92
N GLY A 37 15.56 -6.52 -4.51
CA GLY A 37 14.89 -6.36 -5.80
C GLY A 37 13.37 -6.20 -5.72
N GLU A 38 12.72 -6.56 -4.61
CA GLU A 38 11.25 -6.48 -4.51
C GLU A 38 10.77 -5.06 -4.33
N TYR A 39 11.30 -4.36 -3.34
CA TYR A 39 10.97 -2.97 -3.00
C TYR A 39 12.09 -1.98 -3.35
N GLY A 40 13.24 -2.50 -3.77
CA GLY A 40 14.39 -1.76 -4.26
C GLY A 40 15.59 -2.68 -4.38
N GLU A 41 16.65 -2.21 -5.03
CA GLU A 41 17.89 -2.95 -5.23
C GLU A 41 18.73 -3.00 -3.95
N ASN A 42 18.61 -2.01 -3.08
CA ASN A 42 19.39 -1.91 -1.84
C ASN A 42 18.52 -1.48 -0.67
N LEU A 43 18.69 -2.12 0.49
CA LEU A 43 18.18 -1.63 1.76
C LEU A 43 19.13 -0.55 2.29
N VAL A 44 18.64 0.69 2.40
CA VAL A 44 19.45 1.83 2.83
C VAL A 44 19.45 1.98 4.34
N ASN A 45 18.29 1.80 4.96
CA ASN A 45 18.14 1.86 6.40
C ASN A 45 16.99 0.97 6.87
N SER A 46 17.08 0.48 8.10
CA SER A 46 16.00 -0.23 8.78
C SER A 46 16.02 0.06 10.28
N VAL A 47 14.83 0.24 10.86
CA VAL A 47 14.62 0.42 12.30
C VAL A 47 13.52 -0.51 12.77
N ILE A 48 13.81 -1.31 13.80
CA ILE A 48 12.83 -2.14 14.48
C ILE A 48 12.26 -1.33 15.65
N LEU A 49 10.94 -1.30 15.76
CA LEU A 49 10.25 -0.64 16.86
C LEU A 49 10.57 -1.29 18.20
N THR A 50 10.70 -0.45 19.22
CA THR A 50 10.89 -0.86 20.61
C THR A 50 9.63 -1.53 21.17
N PRO A 51 9.76 -2.36 22.23
CA PRO A 51 8.59 -2.97 22.88
C PRO A 51 7.55 -1.94 23.36
N THR A 52 7.99 -0.76 23.81
CA THR A 52 7.11 0.34 24.23
C THR A 52 6.31 0.91 23.06
N GLU A 53 6.91 1.04 21.88
CA GLU A 53 6.22 1.50 20.67
C GLU A 53 5.22 0.43 20.17
N ILE A 54 5.60 -0.84 20.21
CA ILE A 54 4.68 -1.95 19.90
C ILE A 54 3.48 -1.97 20.86
N GLN A 55 3.72 -1.75 22.15
CA GLN A 55 2.63 -1.64 23.12
C GLN A 55 1.71 -0.46 22.82
N ALA A 56 2.26 0.70 22.47
CA ALA A 56 1.49 1.87 22.08
C ALA A 56 0.63 1.61 20.83
N LEU A 57 1.16 0.89 19.83
CA LEU A 57 0.41 0.48 18.64
C LEU A 57 -0.77 -0.45 18.99
N ASN A 58 -0.55 -1.42 19.86
CA ASN A 58 -1.59 -2.37 20.28
C ASN A 58 -2.68 -1.73 21.16
N GLN A 59 -2.38 -0.61 21.83
CA GLN A 59 -3.33 0.12 22.69
C GLN A 59 -3.97 1.32 21.98
N ALA A 60 -3.60 1.56 20.72
CA ALA A 60 -4.03 2.74 19.96
C ALA A 60 -5.55 2.79 19.81
N ILE A 61 -6.17 3.86 20.31
CA ILE A 61 -7.58 4.15 20.02
C ILE A 61 -7.63 4.96 18.72
N ILE A 62 -7.91 4.25 17.62
CA ILE A 62 -7.96 4.83 16.28
C ILE A 62 -9.28 5.59 16.10
N THR A 63 -9.27 6.91 16.32
CA THR A 63 -10.43 7.78 16.12
C THR A 63 -10.43 8.42 14.72
N LYS A 64 -11.58 8.46 14.04
CA LYS A 64 -11.76 9.13 12.73
C LYS A 64 -11.39 10.63 12.83
N PRO A 65 -10.82 11.25 11.77
CA PRO A 65 -9.87 12.34 11.93
C PRO A 65 -10.50 13.63 12.46
N LYS A 66 -9.78 14.29 13.38
CA LYS A 66 -9.95 15.73 13.67
C LYS A 66 -8.63 16.52 13.60
N ASP A 67 -7.47 15.93 13.88
CA ASP A 67 -6.13 16.48 13.62
C ASP A 67 -5.08 15.35 13.61
N THR A 68 -4.09 15.42 12.72
CA THR A 68 -3.15 14.34 12.32
C THR A 68 -1.84 14.33 13.12
N PHE A 69 -1.87 14.41 14.45
CA PHE A 69 -0.61 14.35 15.25
C PHE A 69 -0.71 13.63 16.60
N ASP A 70 -1.89 13.14 16.99
CA ASP A 70 -2.10 12.46 18.29
C ASP A 70 -2.03 10.92 18.19
N ARG A 71 -1.65 10.38 17.03
CA ARG A 71 -1.67 8.94 16.75
C ARG A 71 -0.29 8.31 16.91
N PRO A 72 -0.21 7.02 17.28
CA PRO A 72 1.05 6.29 17.23
C PRO A 72 1.65 6.33 15.83
N SER A 73 2.86 6.86 15.74
CA SER A 73 3.60 7.03 14.49
C SER A 73 4.86 6.18 14.49
N VAL A 74 5.20 5.66 13.32
CA VAL A 74 6.50 5.06 13.02
C VAL A 74 7.29 6.00 12.14
N GLY A 75 8.61 6.05 12.30
CA GLY A 75 9.45 6.87 11.45
C GLY A 75 10.88 6.40 11.33
N ILE A 76 11.51 6.80 10.23
CA ILE A 76 12.89 6.47 9.91
C ILE A 76 13.52 7.61 9.11
N SER A 77 14.80 7.86 9.35
CA SER A 77 15.58 8.85 8.61
C SER A 77 16.56 8.17 7.65
N PHE A 78 16.85 8.79 6.51
CA PHE A 78 17.90 8.31 5.59
C PHE A 78 18.55 9.47 4.84
N GLU A 79 19.78 9.27 4.36
CA GLU A 79 20.47 10.24 3.50
C GLU A 79 20.09 10.00 2.03
N GLY A 80 19.60 11.05 1.36
CA GLY A 80 19.15 10.96 -0.02
C GLY A 80 20.27 11.12 -1.05
N ASP A 81 20.32 10.24 -2.04
CA ASP A 81 21.19 10.26 -3.21
C ASP A 81 20.34 10.28 -4.48
N HIS A 82 20.28 11.44 -5.14
CA HIS A 82 19.50 11.65 -6.36
C HIS A 82 19.92 10.72 -7.50
N ALA A 83 21.19 10.35 -7.60
CA ALA A 83 21.68 9.46 -8.65
C ALA A 83 21.13 8.03 -8.52
N ARG A 84 20.57 7.69 -7.37
CA ARG A 84 20.08 6.34 -7.02
C ARG A 84 18.57 6.28 -6.81
N ASN A 85 17.84 7.30 -7.25
CA ASN A 85 16.38 7.26 -7.32
C ASN A 85 15.89 6.01 -8.10
N PRO A 86 14.69 5.49 -7.79
CA PRO A 86 13.74 5.95 -6.78
C PRO A 86 13.97 5.32 -5.39
N TYR A 87 13.24 5.81 -4.40
CA TYR A 87 13.18 5.28 -3.03
C TYR A 87 11.78 4.75 -2.71
N ARG A 88 11.71 3.83 -1.74
CA ARG A 88 10.45 3.32 -1.18
C ARG A 88 10.54 3.16 0.32
N PHE A 89 9.45 3.49 0.98
CA PHE A 89 9.23 3.24 2.39
C PHE A 89 8.44 1.95 2.56
N VAL A 90 8.90 1.05 3.42
CA VAL A 90 8.26 -0.27 3.62
C VAL A 90 8.09 -0.52 5.11
N ILE A 91 6.87 -0.88 5.51
CA ILE A 91 6.55 -1.33 6.87
C ILE A 91 6.37 -2.85 6.82
N VAL A 92 7.17 -3.56 7.61
CA VAL A 92 7.08 -5.01 7.81
C VAL A 92 6.46 -5.25 9.19
N ALA A 93 5.18 -5.57 9.22
CA ALA A 93 4.44 -5.84 10.44
C ALA A 93 4.26 -7.35 10.64
N LYS A 94 4.72 -7.87 11.77
CA LYS A 94 4.50 -9.25 12.21
C LYS A 94 3.62 -9.26 13.43
N GLY A 95 2.69 -10.20 13.47
CA GLY A 95 1.72 -10.30 14.53
C GLY A 95 0.94 -11.60 14.47
N THR A 96 -0.21 -11.58 15.13
CA THR A 96 -1.16 -12.69 15.11
C THR A 96 -2.57 -12.17 14.89
N ALA A 97 -3.39 -12.95 14.20
CA ALA A 97 -4.81 -12.68 14.10
C ALA A 97 -5.47 -12.87 15.48
N THR A 98 -6.32 -11.92 15.89
CA THR A 98 -6.96 -11.97 17.23
C THR A 98 -8.26 -12.76 17.25
N GLN A 99 -8.88 -12.92 16.09
CA GLN A 99 -10.17 -13.56 15.82
C GLN A 99 -10.09 -14.20 14.42
N GLU A 100 -11.04 -15.08 14.10
CA GLU A 100 -11.16 -15.66 12.77
C GLU A 100 -11.63 -14.59 11.78
N GLY A 101 -10.94 -14.44 10.64
CA GLY A 101 -11.31 -13.53 9.57
C GLY A 101 -10.15 -12.75 8.97
N GLN A 102 -10.48 -11.71 8.20
CA GLN A 102 -9.48 -10.86 7.56
C GLN A 102 -8.76 -9.97 8.56
N VAL A 103 -7.52 -9.62 8.22
CA VAL A 103 -6.70 -8.67 8.96
C VAL A 103 -6.64 -7.38 8.14
N GLU A 104 -6.84 -6.24 8.79
CA GLU A 104 -6.65 -4.94 8.15
C GLU A 104 -5.62 -4.11 8.89
N LEU A 105 -4.60 -3.63 8.16
CA LEU A 105 -3.68 -2.60 8.62
C LEU A 105 -3.62 -1.48 7.58
N LYS A 106 -3.89 -0.24 8.01
CA LYS A 106 -3.78 0.95 7.16
C LYS A 106 -2.92 1.98 7.86
N TRP A 107 -2.05 2.62 7.10
CA TRP A 107 -1.17 3.69 7.56
C TRP A 107 -1.39 4.94 6.71
N ILE A 108 -1.16 6.11 7.27
CA ILE A 108 -1.02 7.35 6.51
C ILE A 108 0.34 7.94 6.82
N GLY A 109 1.11 8.32 5.82
CA GLY A 109 2.42 8.86 6.08
C GLY A 109 3.03 9.52 4.88
N GLY A 110 4.20 10.11 5.06
CA GLY A 110 4.84 10.87 4.01
C GLY A 110 6.31 11.08 4.29
N VAL A 111 7.00 11.55 3.27
CA VAL A 111 8.43 11.87 3.33
C VAL A 111 8.58 13.38 3.47
N GLN A 112 9.41 13.80 4.41
CA GLN A 112 9.76 15.19 4.63
C GLN A 112 11.29 15.34 4.53
N SER A 113 11.75 16.28 3.71
CA SER A 113 13.16 16.66 3.70
C SER A 113 13.41 17.72 4.76
N GLU A 114 14.58 17.71 5.41
CA GLU A 114 15.02 18.83 6.25
C GLU A 114 15.04 20.19 5.52
N SER A 115 15.19 20.15 4.18
CA SER A 115 15.30 21.35 3.34
C SER A 115 13.98 21.82 2.72
N SER A 116 12.88 21.08 2.88
CA SER A 116 11.60 21.35 2.22
C SER A 116 10.42 21.17 3.16
N ASN A 117 9.55 22.18 3.23
CA ASN A 117 8.31 22.14 4.00
C ASN A 117 7.20 21.27 3.39
N GLY A 118 7.47 20.52 2.32
CA GLY A 118 6.47 19.74 1.59
C GLY A 118 6.27 18.33 2.16
N TYR A 119 5.52 18.18 3.24
CA TYR A 119 4.99 16.87 3.67
C TYR A 119 3.80 16.50 2.77
N HIS A 120 3.94 15.41 2.01
CA HIS A 120 2.86 14.86 1.20
C HIS A 120 2.38 13.56 1.83
N PRO A 121 1.26 13.57 2.58
CA PRO A 121 0.72 12.35 3.16
C PRO A 121 0.11 11.48 2.06
N GLU A 122 0.56 10.24 2.02
CA GLU A 122 0.07 9.12 1.22
C GLU A 122 -0.51 8.07 2.17
N VAL A 123 -1.59 7.42 1.75
CA VAL A 123 -2.15 6.29 2.49
C VAL A 123 -1.45 5.03 2.01
N PHE A 124 -0.84 4.30 2.95
CA PHE A 124 -0.19 3.03 2.70
C PHE A 124 -1.08 1.90 3.22
N GLN A 125 -1.51 1.01 2.33
CA GLN A 125 -2.34 -0.13 2.66
C GLN A 125 -1.93 -1.33 1.82
N GLU A 126 -1.82 -2.48 2.47
CA GLU A 126 -1.75 -3.78 1.80
C GLU A 126 -3.14 -4.42 1.90
N ASP A 127 -3.75 -4.74 0.76
CA ASP A 127 -5.03 -5.44 0.72
C ASP A 127 -4.78 -6.95 0.88
N ASP A 128 -4.59 -7.42 2.11
CA ASP A 128 -4.54 -8.86 2.38
C ASP A 128 -5.96 -9.42 2.50
N GLY A 129 -6.44 -10.01 1.40
CA GLY A 129 -7.76 -10.67 1.36
C GLY A 129 -7.81 -12.03 2.06
N HIS A 130 -6.73 -12.50 2.69
CA HIS A 130 -6.67 -13.79 3.37
C HIS A 130 -7.53 -13.82 4.64
N ASN A 131 -8.22 -14.94 4.87
CA ASN A 131 -8.93 -15.20 6.12
C ASN A 131 -8.02 -16.01 7.03
N TYR A 132 -7.66 -15.44 8.17
CA TYR A 132 -6.80 -16.06 9.16
C TYR A 132 -7.61 -16.78 10.23
N ASP A 133 -7.05 -17.87 10.75
CA ASP A 133 -7.54 -18.51 11.97
C ASP A 133 -7.13 -17.70 13.22
N VAL A 134 -7.85 -17.89 14.32
CA VAL A 134 -7.50 -17.24 15.60
C VAL A 134 -6.07 -17.61 16.03
N ASN A 135 -5.28 -16.60 16.39
CA ASN A 135 -3.85 -16.71 16.75
C ASN A 135 -2.93 -17.19 15.63
N GLU A 136 -3.39 -17.26 14.39
CA GLU A 136 -2.52 -17.57 13.26
C GLU A 136 -1.44 -16.47 13.11
N PRO A 137 -0.16 -16.83 12.87
CA PRO A 137 0.88 -15.86 12.58
C PRO A 137 0.59 -15.09 11.28
N VAL A 138 0.73 -13.77 11.36
CA VAL A 138 0.45 -12.85 10.24
C VAL A 138 1.71 -12.06 9.93
N LEU A 139 2.05 -11.98 8.63
CA LEU A 139 3.06 -11.09 8.08
C LEU A 139 2.40 -10.17 7.07
N LEU A 140 2.46 -8.86 7.32
CA LEU A 140 2.01 -7.83 6.40
C LEU A 140 3.20 -6.97 6.00
N VAL A 141 3.36 -6.77 4.69
CA VAL A 141 4.41 -5.94 4.12
C VAL A 141 3.73 -4.83 3.35
N ILE A 142 3.82 -3.60 3.84
CA ILE A 142 3.11 -2.45 3.31
C ILE A 142 4.14 -1.50 2.71
N GLY A 143 4.15 -1.38 1.38
CA GLY A 143 5.07 -0.48 0.66
C GLY A 143 4.40 0.83 0.23
N SER A 144 5.14 1.92 0.29
CA SER A 144 4.76 3.19 -0.34
C SER A 144 4.88 3.11 -1.86
N ASP A 145 4.26 4.08 -2.54
CA ASP A 145 4.62 4.38 -3.91
C ASP A 145 6.10 4.85 -4.00
N PRO A 146 6.76 4.64 -5.14
CA PRO A 146 8.13 5.11 -5.33
C PRO A 146 8.18 6.63 -5.35
N PHE A 147 9.04 7.22 -4.52
CA PHE A 147 9.29 8.66 -4.50
C PHE A 147 10.73 8.95 -4.89
N SER A 148 10.99 10.19 -5.29
CA SER A 148 12.33 10.64 -5.71
C SER A 148 12.83 11.77 -4.83
N VAL A 149 14.09 11.69 -4.42
CA VAL A 149 14.79 12.81 -3.80
C VAL A 149 15.22 13.79 -4.88
N SER A 150 15.23 15.10 -4.60
CA SER A 150 15.61 16.11 -5.59
C SER A 150 17.13 16.27 -5.68
N GLU A 151 17.65 16.62 -6.85
CA GLU A 151 19.08 16.91 -7.04
C GLU A 151 19.56 18.04 -6.12
N LYS A 152 18.71 19.04 -5.87
CA LYS A 152 19.01 20.20 -5.00
C LYS A 152 19.16 19.83 -3.53
N SER A 153 18.63 18.67 -3.13
CA SER A 153 18.63 18.17 -1.76
C SER A 153 19.35 16.81 -1.68
N ASN A 154 20.34 16.63 -2.57
CA ASN A 154 21.26 15.50 -2.57
C ASN A 154 22.21 15.57 -1.36
N GLY A 155 22.43 14.44 -0.68
CA GLY A 155 23.21 14.34 0.56
C GLY A 155 22.50 14.88 1.80
N MET A 156 21.23 15.31 1.69
CA MET A 156 20.44 15.76 2.83
C MET A 156 19.73 14.58 3.51
N VAL A 157 19.41 14.76 4.80
CA VAL A 157 18.59 13.80 5.53
C VAL A 157 17.10 14.00 5.19
N TYR A 158 16.42 12.90 4.98
CA TYR A 158 14.98 12.80 4.80
C TYR A 158 14.41 12.00 5.95
N ASN A 159 13.30 12.46 6.49
CA ASN A 159 12.54 11.78 7.53
C ASN A 159 11.26 11.25 6.90
N VAL A 160 10.98 9.98 7.13
CA VAL A 160 9.71 9.35 6.76
C VAL A 160 8.92 9.10 8.03
N HIS A 161 7.64 9.47 8.00
CA HIS A 161 6.72 9.30 9.12
C HIS A 161 5.43 8.67 8.63
N ALA A 162 4.92 7.67 9.34
CA ALA A 162 3.62 7.05 9.08
C ALA A 162 2.85 6.80 10.37
N GLU A 163 1.57 7.13 10.37
CA GLU A 163 0.64 6.98 11.48
C GLU A 163 -0.33 5.83 11.21
N LEU A 164 -0.62 5.06 12.25
CA LEU A 164 -1.60 3.97 12.16
C LEU A 164 -3.02 4.55 12.01
N MET A 165 -3.64 4.29 10.85
CA MET A 165 -4.98 4.75 10.48
C MET A 165 -6.07 3.74 10.78
N GLU A 166 -5.74 2.45 10.70
CA GLU A 166 -6.66 1.35 10.96
C GLU A 166 -5.86 0.11 11.34
N ALA A 167 -6.31 -0.59 12.37
CA ALA A 167 -5.84 -1.90 12.75
C ALA A 167 -7.04 -2.73 13.20
N ALA A 168 -7.39 -3.74 12.42
CA ALA A 168 -8.48 -4.65 12.72
C ALA A 168 -7.96 -6.09 12.71
N ASN A 169 -8.42 -6.87 13.69
CA ASN A 169 -8.08 -8.27 13.86
C ASN A 169 -6.57 -8.58 13.96
N PHE A 170 -5.73 -7.62 14.37
CA PHE A 170 -4.27 -7.79 14.41
C PHE A 170 -3.70 -7.43 15.78
N GLN A 171 -2.82 -8.30 16.30
CA GLN A 171 -1.99 -8.01 17.46
C GLN A 171 -0.53 -7.89 17.00
N PHE A 172 0.05 -6.68 17.09
CA PHE A 172 1.45 -6.43 16.75
C PHE A 172 2.39 -7.16 17.69
N GLN A 173 3.36 -7.88 17.12
CA GLN A 173 4.49 -8.48 17.84
C GLN A 173 5.80 -7.78 17.50
N SER A 174 6.01 -7.43 16.23
CA SER A 174 7.13 -6.61 15.80
C SER A 174 6.75 -5.79 14.58
N VAL A 175 7.30 -4.59 14.50
CA VAL A 175 7.21 -3.73 13.32
C VAL A 175 8.62 -3.29 12.97
N GLU A 176 9.00 -3.51 11.73
CA GLU A 176 10.25 -3.03 11.16
C GLU A 176 9.93 -2.06 10.05
N VAL A 177 10.62 -0.92 10.07
CA VAL A 177 10.44 0.16 9.11
C VAL A 177 11.70 0.24 8.27
N GLN A 178 11.55 0.17 6.95
CA GLN A 178 12.65 0.03 6.00
C GLN A 178 12.61 1.13 4.93
N ILE A 179 13.79 1.55 4.47
CA ILE A 179 13.96 2.38 3.29
C ILE A 179 14.72 1.60 2.23
N TRP A 180 14.07 1.37 1.11
CA TRP A 180 14.64 0.71 -0.06
C TRP A 180 14.99 1.73 -1.14
N GLN A 181 16.05 1.46 -1.89
CA GLN A 181 16.59 2.31 -2.95
C GLN A 181 16.78 1.51 -4.25
N GLY A 182 16.47 2.13 -5.37
CA GLY A 182 16.64 1.56 -6.71
C GLY A 182 15.34 0.99 -7.28
N LYS A 183 15.45 0.31 -8.43
CA LYS A 183 14.27 -0.24 -9.11
C LYS A 183 13.70 -1.42 -8.33
N ALA A 184 12.38 -1.41 -8.19
CA ALA A 184 11.60 -2.46 -7.57
C ALA A 184 10.95 -3.35 -8.64
N ILE A 185 10.77 -4.63 -8.35
CA ILE A 185 9.99 -5.56 -9.18
C ILE A 185 8.51 -5.53 -8.78
N ILE A 186 8.23 -5.29 -7.49
CA ILE A 186 6.85 -5.18 -6.98
C ILE A 186 6.32 -3.78 -7.30
N TYR A 187 5.47 -3.72 -8.31
CA TYR A 187 4.60 -2.59 -8.58
C TYR A 187 3.18 -2.97 -8.22
N ASN A 188 2.45 -2.04 -7.59
CA ASN A 188 1.03 -2.22 -7.33
C ASN A 188 0.20 -2.00 -8.62
N TRP A 189 0.48 -2.83 -9.63
CA TRP A 189 -0.09 -2.77 -10.98
C TRP A 189 -1.62 -2.91 -10.98
N ILE A 190 -2.18 -3.45 -9.91
CA ILE A 190 -3.62 -3.66 -9.72
C ILE A 190 -4.37 -2.31 -9.67
N TYR A 191 -3.82 -1.28 -9.02
CA TYR A 191 -4.44 0.05 -9.02
C TYR A 191 -4.40 0.69 -10.42
N TYR A 192 -3.29 0.55 -11.15
CA TYR A 192 -3.19 0.99 -12.53
C TYR A 192 -4.13 0.23 -13.46
N LEU A 193 -4.31 -1.07 -13.25
CA LEU A 193 -5.23 -1.90 -14.03
C LEU A 193 -6.69 -1.49 -13.79
N LYS A 194 -7.08 -1.25 -12.52
CA LYS A 194 -8.40 -0.72 -12.17
C LYS A 194 -8.65 0.62 -12.87
N PHE A 195 -7.69 1.54 -12.82
CA PHE A 195 -7.80 2.84 -13.49
C PHE A 195 -7.89 2.71 -15.02
N LEU A 196 -7.03 1.90 -15.63
CA LEU A 196 -7.03 1.63 -17.08
C LEU A 196 -8.36 1.01 -17.53
N LEU A 197 -8.95 0.13 -16.72
CA LEU A 197 -10.23 -0.49 -17.02
C LEU A 197 -11.39 0.52 -16.94
N ILE A 198 -11.41 1.39 -15.93
CA ILE A 198 -12.38 2.50 -15.86
C ILE A 198 -12.25 3.37 -17.12
N PHE A 199 -11.03 3.73 -17.49
CA PHE A 199 -10.74 4.55 -18.66
C PHE A 199 -11.22 3.88 -19.97
N MET A 200 -10.97 2.57 -20.13
CA MET A 200 -11.47 1.77 -21.25
C MET A 200 -13.01 1.77 -21.30
N VAL A 201 -13.69 1.60 -20.17
CA VAL A 201 -15.16 1.61 -20.11
C VAL A 201 -15.72 2.96 -20.54
N VAL A 202 -15.11 4.07 -20.09
CA VAL A 202 -15.51 5.43 -20.47
C VAL A 202 -15.30 5.67 -21.96
N ILE A 203 -14.11 5.36 -22.51
CA ILE A 203 -13.82 5.55 -23.93
C ILE A 203 -14.77 4.71 -24.79
N PHE A 204 -14.97 3.44 -24.45
CA PHE A 204 -15.83 2.55 -25.23
C PHE A 204 -17.30 2.97 -25.16
N GLY A 205 -17.73 3.49 -24.00
CA GLY A 205 -19.05 4.08 -23.82
C GLY A 205 -19.27 5.31 -24.71
N ILE A 206 -18.32 6.25 -24.72
CA ILE A 206 -18.35 7.46 -25.55
C ILE A 206 -18.28 7.11 -27.04
N TYR A 207 -17.35 6.25 -27.45
CA TYR A 207 -17.21 5.81 -28.84
C TYR A 207 -18.52 5.24 -29.38
N ARG A 208 -19.20 4.40 -28.59
CA ARG A 208 -20.48 3.78 -28.97
C ARG A 208 -21.66 4.76 -28.99
N LEU A 209 -21.60 5.86 -28.22
CA LEU A 209 -22.59 6.94 -28.28
C LEU A 209 -22.40 7.80 -29.54
N ILE A 210 -21.15 8.01 -29.97
CA ILE A 210 -20.83 8.80 -31.17
C ILE A 210 -21.00 7.98 -32.46
N SER A 211 -20.75 6.67 -32.42
CA SER A 211 -20.88 5.78 -33.59
C SER A 211 -22.33 5.31 -33.85
N ARG A 212 -23.33 5.97 -33.26
CA ARG A 212 -24.77 5.70 -33.41
C ARG A 212 -25.46 6.92 -34.00
#